data_AF-A0A3E0PSD1-F1
#
_entry.id   AF-A0A3E0PSD1-F1
#
_cell.length_a   1.000
_cell.length_b   1.000
_cell.length_c   1.000
_cell.angle_alpha   90.00
_cell.angle_beta   90.00
_cell.angle_gamma   90.00
#
_symmetry.space_group_name_H-M   'P 1'
#
loop_
_entity.id
_entity.type
_entity.pdbx_description
1 polymer ?
#
loop_
_entity_poly.entity_id
_entity_poly.type
_entity_poly.pdbx_seq_one_letter_code
_entity_poly.pdbx_strand_id
1 'polypeptide(L)'
;YLALVGDTADGVPGLPGWGAKSASTVLARYPRLEMIPTSADDWEVIVRGSAKLAATLEERMEDALLYRELTTLRLDAPIDESLEDLEWRGVPAGPFRDFCGGLGVDPDTVNVHRWMDA
;
A
#
# COMPACT_ATOMS: atom_id res chain seq x y z
N TYR A 1 -1.95 10.73 -3.28
CA TYR A 1 -0.49 10.95 -3.34
C TYR A 1 0.20 9.83 -4.10
N LEU A 2 0.17 8.58 -3.60
CA LEU A 2 0.84 7.43 -4.24
C LEU A 2 0.39 7.18 -5.68
N ALA A 3 -0.88 7.42 -6.01
CA ALA A 3 -1.39 7.40 -7.38
C ALA A 3 -0.58 8.25 -8.38
N LEU A 4 -0.04 9.40 -7.94
CA LEU A 4 0.74 10.29 -8.79
C LEU A 4 2.23 9.95 -8.75
N VAL A 5 2.77 9.69 -7.56
CA VAL A 5 4.22 9.52 -7.34
C VAL A 5 4.71 8.10 -7.64
N GLY A 6 3.83 7.12 -7.50
CA GLY A 6 4.15 5.70 -7.54
C GLY A 6 4.55 5.14 -6.17
N ASP A 7 4.53 3.81 -6.10
CA ASP A 7 5.05 2.98 -5.03
C ASP A 7 5.76 1.76 -5.65
N THR A 8 7.09 1.80 -5.67
CA THR A 8 7.89 0.75 -6.31
C THR A 8 7.84 -0.58 -5.55
N ALA A 9 7.62 -0.55 -4.23
CA ALA A 9 7.55 -1.78 -3.44
C ALA A 9 6.30 -2.60 -3.81
N ASP A 10 5.21 -1.90 -4.10
CA ASP A 10 3.90 -2.49 -4.43
C ASP A 10 3.60 -2.51 -5.94
N GLY A 11 4.60 -2.21 -6.79
CA GLY A 11 4.46 -2.28 -8.25
C GLY A 11 3.57 -1.18 -8.86
N VAL A 12 3.30 -0.10 -8.13
CA VAL A 12 2.52 1.04 -8.61
C VAL A 12 3.47 2.04 -9.29
N PRO A 13 3.39 2.24 -10.61
CA PRO A 13 4.38 3.05 -11.33
C PRO A 13 4.23 4.57 -11.10
N GLY A 14 3.04 5.03 -10.71
CA GLY A 14 2.72 6.46 -10.68
C GLY A 14 2.55 7.05 -12.10
N LEU A 15 2.54 8.38 -12.20
CA LEU A 15 2.41 9.08 -13.48
C LEU A 15 3.75 9.67 -13.95
N PRO A 16 4.08 9.60 -15.26
CA PRO A 16 5.30 10.20 -15.80
C PRO A 16 5.45 11.69 -15.48
N GLY A 17 6.57 12.05 -14.85
CA GLY A 17 6.87 13.44 -14.49
C GLY A 17 6.28 13.90 -13.15
N TRP A 18 5.33 13.16 -12.58
CA TRP A 18 4.80 13.42 -11.25
C TRP A 18 5.75 12.86 -10.18
N GLY A 19 6.51 13.75 -9.54
CA GLY A 19 7.34 13.41 -8.38
C GLY A 19 6.76 13.94 -7.08
N ALA A 20 7.37 13.56 -5.96
CA ALA A 20 6.94 13.96 -4.61
C ALA A 20 6.68 15.47 -4.47
N LYS A 21 7.55 16.32 -5.03
CA LYS A 21 7.42 17.78 -4.91
C LYS A 21 6.20 18.33 -5.67
N SER A 22 6.02 17.97 -6.94
CA SER A 22 4.87 18.46 -7.71
C SER A 22 3.56 17.88 -7.18
N ALA A 23 3.54 16.57 -6.86
CA ALA A 23 2.38 15.91 -6.28
C ALA A 23 1.93 16.57 -4.97
N SER A 24 2.85 16.78 -4.02
CA SER A 24 2.51 17.43 -2.74
C SER A 24 2.03 18.86 -2.92
N THR A 25 2.70 19.67 -3.75
CA THR A 25 2.28 21.06 -3.98
C THR A 25 0.89 21.14 -4.59
N VAL A 26 0.59 20.33 -5.61
CA VAL A 26 -0.72 20.35 -6.28
C VAL A 26 -1.80 19.78 -5.36
N LEU A 27 -1.56 18.65 -4.70
CA LEU A 27 -2.55 18.02 -3.82
C LEU A 27 -2.83 18.85 -2.55
N ALA A 28 -1.89 19.67 -2.09
CA ALA A 28 -2.15 20.61 -1.00
C ALA A 28 -3.21 21.66 -1.38
N ARG A 29 -3.28 22.05 -2.67
CA ARG A 29 -4.29 22.98 -3.18
C ARG A 29 -5.57 22.27 -3.65
N TYR A 30 -5.41 21.10 -4.26
CA TYR A 30 -6.47 20.30 -4.86
C TYR A 30 -6.48 18.91 -4.22
N PRO A 31 -7.20 18.71 -3.10
CA PRO A 31 -7.07 17.50 -2.28
C PRO A 31 -7.50 16.19 -2.97
N ARG A 32 -8.20 16.27 -4.10
CA ARG A 32 -8.66 15.14 -4.89
C ARG A 32 -8.17 15.28 -6.32
N LEU A 33 -7.90 14.16 -6.99
CA LEU A 33 -7.41 14.13 -8.37
C LEU A 33 -8.39 14.84 -9.31
N GLU A 34 -9.68 14.61 -9.10
CA GLU A 34 -10.79 15.18 -9.88
C GLU A 34 -10.96 16.69 -9.67
N MET A 35 -10.33 17.26 -8.64
CA MET A 35 -10.36 18.70 -8.38
C MET A 35 -9.20 19.45 -9.04
N ILE A 36 -8.21 18.74 -9.60
CA ILE A 36 -7.10 19.36 -10.31
C ILE A 36 -7.62 19.82 -11.67
N PRO A 37 -7.56 21.13 -12.00
CA PRO A 37 -8.01 21.61 -13.29
C PRO A 37 -7.24 20.97 -14.45
N THR A 38 -7.92 20.72 -15.56
CA THR A 38 -7.31 20.13 -16.76
C THR A 38 -6.24 21.03 -17.38
N SER A 39 -6.48 22.34 -17.40
CA SER A 39 -5.48 23.31 -17.85
C SER A 39 -4.58 23.72 -16.70
N ALA A 40 -3.27 23.71 -16.94
CA ALA A 40 -2.28 24.21 -16.00
C ALA A 40 -2.41 25.73 -15.73
N ASP A 41 -3.01 26.49 -16.65
CA ASP A 41 -3.22 27.93 -16.50
C ASP A 41 -4.27 28.25 -15.43
N ASP A 42 -5.15 27.30 -15.14
CA ASP A 42 -6.17 27.41 -14.08
C ASP A 42 -5.63 26.91 -12.72
N TRP A 43 -4.36 26.50 -12.65
CA TRP A 43 -3.76 26.07 -11.39
C TRP A 43 -3.40 27.28 -10.52
N GLU A 44 -3.88 27.28 -9.29
CA GLU A 44 -3.56 28.29 -8.27
C GLU A 44 -2.19 28.03 -7.59
N VAL A 45 -1.41 27.09 -8.14
CA VAL A 45 -0.07 26.73 -7.67
C VAL A 45 0.89 26.65 -8.84
N ILE A 46 2.12 27.10 -8.63
CA ILE A 46 3.18 27.06 -9.64
C ILE A 46 4.11 25.90 -9.36
N VAL A 47 4.19 24.97 -10.30
CA VAL A 47 5.15 23.86 -10.30
C VAL A 47 5.91 23.81 -11.62
N ARG A 48 7.16 23.33 -11.57
CA ARG A 48 7.99 23.19 -12.77
C ARG A 48 7.33 22.21 -13.74
N GLY A 49 7.08 22.66 -14.97
CA GLY A 49 6.48 21.84 -16.02
C GLY A 49 4.98 21.59 -15.85
N SER A 50 4.25 22.49 -15.19
CA SER A 50 2.80 22.40 -14.96
C SER A 50 2.01 22.00 -16.21
N ALA A 51 2.29 22.62 -17.36
CA ALA A 51 1.64 22.26 -18.64
C ALA A 51 1.81 20.77 -19.01
N LYS A 52 3.02 20.21 -18.82
CA LYS A 52 3.27 18.78 -19.05
C LYS A 52 2.59 17.91 -18.01
N LEU A 53 2.61 18.32 -16.74
CA LEU A 53 1.99 17.56 -15.65
C LEU A 53 0.47 17.48 -15.80
N ALA A 54 -0.16 18.59 -16.20
CA ALA A 54 -1.59 18.69 -16.49
C ALA A 54 -1.95 17.79 -17.69
N ALA A 55 -1.20 17.86 -18.78
CA ALA A 55 -1.38 16.97 -19.93
C ALA A 55 -1.24 15.48 -19.56
N THR A 56 -0.20 15.11 -18.79
CA THR A 56 -0.04 13.73 -18.31
C THR A 56 -1.23 13.30 -17.44
N LEU A 57 -1.69 14.16 -16.53
CA LEU A 57 -2.80 13.83 -15.63
C LEU A 57 -4.12 13.66 -16.39
N GLU A 58 -4.37 14.49 -17.40
CA GLU A 58 -5.53 14.37 -18.28
C GLU A 58 -5.47 13.07 -19.09
N GLU A 59 -4.34 12.79 -19.76
CA GLU A 59 -4.16 11.59 -20.58
C GLU A 59 -4.23 10.29 -19.76
N ARG A 60 -3.80 10.34 -18.49
CA ARG A 60 -3.65 9.18 -17.61
C ARG A 60 -4.59 9.22 -16.41
N MET A 61 -5.71 9.94 -16.52
CA MET A 61 -6.65 10.08 -15.39
C MET A 61 -7.19 8.72 -14.93
N GLU A 62 -7.53 7.83 -15.87
CA GLU A 62 -8.01 6.48 -15.56
C GLU A 62 -6.97 5.67 -14.76
N ASP A 63 -5.70 5.72 -15.18
CA ASP A 63 -4.60 5.09 -14.45
C ASP A 63 -4.44 5.71 -13.06
N ALA A 64 -4.52 7.03 -12.92
CA ALA A 64 -4.42 7.71 -11.64
C ALA A 64 -5.55 7.28 -10.68
N LEU A 65 -6.76 7.10 -11.18
CA LEU A 65 -7.90 6.61 -10.41
C LEU A 65 -7.72 5.15 -10.00
N LEU A 66 -7.25 4.29 -10.91
CA LEU A 66 -6.91 2.90 -10.62
C LEU A 66 -5.80 2.81 -9.57
N TYR A 67 -4.72 3.57 -9.73
CA TYR A 67 -3.62 3.56 -8.77
C TYR A 67 -4.04 4.11 -7.42
N ARG A 68 -4.97 5.07 -7.37
CA ARG A 68 -5.58 5.51 -6.12
C ARG A 68 -6.33 4.37 -5.46
N GLU A 69 -7.15 3.62 -6.21
CA GLU A 69 -7.88 2.48 -5.68
C GLU A 69 -6.93 1.42 -5.11
N LEU A 70 -5.92 1.02 -5.90
CA LEU A 70 -4.93 0.01 -5.49
C LEU A 70 -4.12 0.43 -4.25
N THR A 71 -3.91 1.73 -4.05
CA THR A 71 -3.14 2.27 -2.92
C THR A 71 -4.00 2.77 -1.76
N THR A 72 -5.33 2.62 -1.84
CA THR A 72 -6.24 2.99 -0.75
C THR A 72 -6.48 1.77 0.14
N LEU A 73 -6.19 1.90 1.42
CA LEU A 73 -6.49 0.86 2.40
C LEU A 73 -8.00 0.64 2.46
N ARG A 74 -8.43 -0.60 2.24
CA ARG A 74 -9.80 -1.02 2.46
C ARG A 74 -10.07 -1.21 3.94
N LEU A 75 -11.13 -0.56 4.44
CA LEU A 75 -11.61 -0.69 5.82
C LEU A 75 -12.82 -1.63 5.93
N ASP A 76 -13.25 -2.20 4.82
CA ASP A 76 -14.44 -3.03 4.65
C ASP A 76 -14.09 -4.42 4.11
N ALA A 77 -12.87 -4.89 4.39
CA ALA A 77 -12.46 -6.22 4.03
C ALA A 77 -13.38 -7.24 4.74
N PRO A 78 -13.90 -8.25 4.02
CA PRO A 78 -14.72 -9.30 4.63
C PRO A 78 -13.82 -10.22 5.44
N ILE A 79 -13.58 -9.84 6.69
CA ILE A 79 -12.87 -10.64 7.68
C ILE A 79 -13.94 -11.26 8.58
N ASP A 80 -14.12 -12.57 8.46
CA ASP A 80 -15.16 -13.30 9.18
C ASP A 80 -14.73 -13.61 10.63
N GLU A 81 -13.42 -13.58 10.90
CA GLU A 81 -12.82 -13.86 12.20
C GLU A 81 -12.94 -12.69 13.18
N SER A 82 -13.28 -13.01 14.43
CA SER A 82 -13.15 -12.10 15.57
C SER A 82 -11.70 -12.03 16.07
N LEU A 83 -11.39 -11.04 16.91
CA LEU A 83 -10.06 -10.97 17.55
C LEU A 83 -9.78 -12.20 18.42
N GLU A 84 -10.83 -12.76 19.03
CA GLU A 84 -10.77 -13.97 19.85
C GLU A 84 -10.43 -15.22 19.01
N ASP A 85 -10.91 -15.29 17.77
CA ASP A 85 -10.60 -16.37 16.83
C ASP A 85 -9.12 -16.33 16.40
N LEU A 86 -8.54 -15.13 16.34
CA LEU A 86 -7.14 -14.89 15.99
C LEU A 86 -6.17 -15.04 17.18
N GLU A 87 -6.66 -15.39 18.37
CA GLU A 87 -5.81 -15.56 19.56
C GLU A 87 -4.78 -16.68 19.34
N TRP A 88 -3.50 -16.34 19.50
CA TRP A 88 -2.43 -17.35 19.43
C TRP A 88 -2.52 -18.34 20.60
N ARG A 89 -2.93 -19.59 20.30
CA ARG A 89 -3.13 -20.66 21.28
C ARG A 89 -1.86 -21.37 21.74
N GLY A 90 -0.70 -21.10 21.13
CA GLY A 90 0.57 -21.75 21.44
C GLY A 90 0.98 -22.80 20.40
N VAL A 91 2.23 -23.27 20.49
CA VAL A 91 2.83 -24.18 19.52
C VAL A 91 2.28 -25.60 19.71
N PRO A 92 1.77 -26.26 18.65
CA PRO A 92 1.34 -27.65 18.75
C PRO A 92 2.56 -28.58 18.78
N ALA A 93 2.80 -29.24 19.92
CA ALA A 93 4.07 -29.91 20.21
C ALA A 93 4.44 -31.03 19.21
N GLY A 94 3.49 -31.88 18.82
CA GLY A 94 3.72 -32.96 17.86
C GLY A 94 4.11 -32.42 16.47
N PRO A 95 3.22 -31.66 15.80
CA PRO A 95 3.51 -31.07 14.48
C PRO A 95 4.79 -30.21 14.45
N PHE A 96 5.08 -29.50 15.55
CA PHE A 96 6.30 -28.71 15.65
C PHE A 96 7.57 -29.57 15.65
N ARG A 97 7.58 -30.67 16.41
CA ARG A 97 8.74 -31.60 16.43
C ARG A 97 8.95 -32.27 15.08
N ASP A 98 7.87 -32.67 14.41
CA ASP A 98 7.95 -33.24 13.05
C ASP A 98 8.50 -32.22 12.05
N PHE A 99 8.06 -30.96 12.12
CA PHE A 99 8.58 -29.86 11.31
C PHE A 99 10.08 -29.61 11.56
N CYS A 100 10.52 -29.57 12.82
CA CYS A 100 11.93 -29.46 13.19
C CYS A 100 12.75 -30.62 12.63
N GLY A 101 12.26 -31.85 12.75
CA GLY A 101 12.90 -33.04 12.17
C GLY A 101 13.08 -32.94 10.65
N GLY A 102 12.07 -32.45 9.94
CA GLY A 102 12.13 -32.21 8.48
C GLY A 102 13.16 -31.15 8.06
N LEU A 103 13.48 -30.22 8.96
CA LEU A 103 14.49 -29.18 8.75
C LEU A 103 15.88 -29.54 9.29
N GLY A 104 16.02 -30.69 9.97
CA GLY A 104 17.26 -31.06 10.67
C GLY A 104 17.56 -30.17 11.87
N VAL A 105 16.56 -29.51 12.44
CA VAL A 105 16.66 -28.67 13.64
C VAL A 105 16.31 -29.53 14.85
N ASP A 106 17.13 -29.46 15.91
CA ASP A 106 16.79 -30.08 17.20
C ASP A 106 15.68 -29.24 17.88
N PRO A 107 14.46 -29.77 18.05
CA PRO A 107 13.35 -29.03 18.63
C PRO A 107 13.62 -28.55 20.07
N ASP A 108 14.50 -29.22 20.82
CA ASP A 108 14.79 -28.86 22.20
C ASP A 108 15.76 -27.66 22.29
N THR A 109 16.33 -27.23 21.16
CA THR A 109 17.13 -26.00 21.05
C THR A 109 16.30 -24.75 20.74
N VAL A 110 15.01 -24.92 20.40
CA VAL A 110 14.12 -23.81 20.07
C VAL A 110 13.39 -23.32 21.31
N ASN A 111 13.49 -22.02 21.59
CA ASN A 111 12.78 -21.40 22.71
C ASN A 111 11.30 -21.21 22.35
N VAL A 112 10.43 -22.04 22.92
CA VAL A 112 8.98 -21.94 22.77
C VAL A 112 8.37 -21.19 23.94
N HIS A 113 7.79 -20.03 23.64
CA HIS A 113 7.19 -19.14 24.65
C HIS A 113 5.83 -19.62 25.19
N ARG A 114 5.05 -20.37 24.40
CA ARG A 114 3.76 -20.95 24.77
C ARG A 114 3.56 -22.25 24.01
N TRP A 115 3.36 -23.35 24.71
CA TRP A 115 2.87 -24.59 24.13
C TRP A 115 1.34 -24.55 24.06
N MET A 116 0.76 -25.16 23.04
CA MET A 116 -0.68 -25.33 22.97
C MET A 116 -1.12 -26.30 24.07
N ASP A 117 -2.14 -25.93 24.85
CA ASP A 117 -2.72 -26.81 25.87
C ASP A 117 -3.27 -28.07 25.19
N ALA A 118 -3.13 -29.22 25.85
CA ALA A 118 -3.55 -30.53 25.34
C ALA A 118 -5.07 -30.74 25.39
#